data_AF-A0A645CFZ2-F1
#
_entry.id   AF-A0A645CFZ2-F1
#
_cell.length_a   1.000
_cell.length_b   1.000
_cell.length_c   1.000
_cell.angle_alpha   90.00
_cell.angle_beta   90.00
_cell.angle_gamma   90.00
#
_symmetry.space_group_name_H-M   'P 1'
#
loop_
_entity.id
_entity.type
_entity.pdbx_description
1 polymer ?
#
loop_
_entity_poly.entity_id
_entity_poly.type
_entity_poly.pdbx_seq_one_letter_code
_entity_poly.pdbx_strand_id
1 'polypeptide(L)'
;MSNDVAYLDNILTYQANTPFLYGCHNFYPQEGTALPFEFFEKCSQRFKRQGIRTAAFITSQVGEIGPRDINDGLPTLEMHRHLPVDVAAKHLFATDLIDDVIIGNAYASEEELEALGKIDRYQTVFAIEFVPEVNEVERQIVLNEQHVRRGDITNQVIRSTEVRKKYKNVDNPVHDASFEFQVGDVVIGNDQFGKYKNELQVVLEPHSDSRKNKVGTIREEELILLPFIHPWSKFKFIEK
;
A
#
# COMPACT_ATOMS: atom_id res chain seq x y z
N MET A 1 11.04 17.00 10.59
CA MET A 1 10.70 16.89 9.15
C MET A 1 9.45 17.65 8.77
N SER A 2 8.44 17.80 9.63
CA SER A 2 7.13 18.40 9.31
C SER A 2 7.09 19.91 9.01
N ASN A 3 8.13 20.47 8.40
CA ASN A 3 8.17 21.86 7.97
C ASN A 3 8.78 21.94 6.57
N ASP A 4 7.99 22.40 5.59
CA ASP A 4 8.41 22.50 4.18
C ASP A 4 9.22 23.78 3.92
N VAL A 5 10.35 23.90 4.59
CA VAL A 5 11.29 25.01 4.44
C VAL A 5 12.72 24.48 4.26
N ALA A 6 13.63 25.34 3.81
CA ALA A 6 15.05 25.01 3.59
C ALA A 6 15.85 24.86 4.91
N TYR A 7 15.25 24.27 5.94
CA TYR A 7 15.86 24.09 7.26
C TYR A 7 17.10 23.18 7.21
N LEU A 8 16.96 22.03 6.54
CA LEU A 8 18.04 21.06 6.40
C LEU A 8 19.19 21.63 5.55
N ASP A 9 18.87 22.31 4.44
CA ASP A 9 19.88 22.90 3.56
C ASP A 9 20.75 23.91 4.33
N ASN A 10 20.13 24.73 5.17
CA ASN A 10 20.85 25.65 6.04
C ASN A 10 21.82 24.90 6.98
N ILE A 11 21.37 23.84 7.66
CA ILE A 11 22.24 23.04 8.55
C ILE A 11 23.44 22.46 7.79
N LEU A 12 23.20 21.88 6.62
CA LEU A 12 24.24 21.22 5.82
C LEU A 12 25.33 22.20 5.34
N THR A 13 25.01 23.49 5.17
CA THR A 13 26.00 24.51 4.77
C THR A 13 27.07 24.79 5.84
N TYR A 14 26.82 24.44 7.11
CA TYR A 14 27.77 24.61 8.22
C TYR A 14 28.61 23.36 8.52
N GLN A 15 28.92 22.55 7.49
CA GLN A 15 29.74 21.33 7.62
C GLN A 15 29.20 20.34 8.66
N ALA A 16 27.88 20.17 8.70
CA ALA A 16 27.23 19.22 9.61
C ALA A 16 27.69 17.78 9.35
N ASN A 17 27.76 16.97 10.41
CA ASN A 17 28.12 15.57 10.32
C ASN A 17 26.90 14.73 9.88
N THR A 18 26.64 14.69 8.57
CA THR A 18 25.42 14.14 7.96
C THR A 18 25.04 12.73 8.42
N PRO A 19 25.97 11.76 8.59
CA PRO A 19 25.63 10.42 9.09
C PRO A 19 24.98 10.37 10.48
N PHE A 20 25.05 11.46 11.26
CA PHE A 20 24.43 11.59 12.58
C PHE A 20 23.14 12.41 12.57
N LEU A 21 22.65 12.79 11.39
CA LEU A 21 21.38 13.49 11.23
C LEU A 21 20.28 12.48 10.86
N TYR A 22 19.16 12.59 11.56
CA TYR A 22 17.94 11.82 11.32
C TYR A 22 16.79 12.79 11.17
N GLY A 23 15.89 12.50 10.25
CA GLY A 23 14.61 13.18 10.12
C GLY A 23 13.53 12.38 10.83
N CYS A 24 12.77 13.02 11.71
CA CYS A 24 11.50 12.48 12.19
C CYS A 24 10.38 13.52 11.98
N HIS A 25 9.21 13.05 11.54
CA HIS A 25 8.00 13.87 11.54
C HIS A 25 7.44 14.05 12.93
N ASN A 26 6.64 15.10 13.14
CA ASN A 26 5.77 15.18 14.30
C ASN A 26 4.59 14.20 14.17
N PHE A 27 4.03 13.84 15.32
CA PHE A 27 2.67 13.33 15.46
C PHE A 27 1.73 14.44 15.91
N TYR A 28 0.41 14.25 15.73
CA TYR A 28 -0.59 15.29 15.97
C TYR A 28 -1.76 14.75 16.81
N PRO A 29 -1.79 15.06 18.13
CA PRO A 29 -2.79 14.53 19.07
C PRO A 29 -4.21 15.01 18.85
N GLN A 30 -4.40 16.15 18.18
CA GLN A 30 -5.71 16.74 17.94
C GLN A 30 -6.23 16.32 16.57
N GLU A 31 -7.43 15.76 16.50
CA GLU A 31 -8.08 15.41 15.25
C GLU A 31 -8.23 16.62 14.31
N GLY A 32 -8.02 16.39 13.01
CA GLY A 32 -8.05 17.43 11.97
C GLY A 32 -6.79 18.29 11.88
N THR A 33 -5.70 17.95 12.58
CA THR A 33 -4.47 18.76 12.61
C THR A 33 -3.21 18.05 12.11
N ALA A 34 -3.28 16.75 11.80
CA ALA A 34 -2.16 16.05 11.19
C ALA A 34 -1.97 16.45 9.73
N LEU A 35 -0.85 16.03 9.13
CA LEU A 35 -0.46 16.55 7.83
C LEU A 35 -1.39 16.04 6.70
N PRO A 36 -1.74 16.90 5.73
CA PRO A 36 -2.25 16.43 4.45
C PRO A 36 -1.12 15.77 3.63
N PHE A 37 -1.48 14.79 2.80
CA PHE A 37 -0.51 13.93 2.10
C PHE A 37 0.48 14.71 1.23
N GLU A 38 0.01 15.66 0.41
CA GLU A 38 0.89 16.45 -0.47
C GLU A 38 1.94 17.26 0.30
N PHE A 39 1.58 17.80 1.48
CA PHE A 39 2.53 18.55 2.30
C PHE A 39 3.54 17.63 2.98
N PHE A 40 3.08 16.48 3.47
CA PHE A 40 3.94 15.42 3.99
C PHE A 40 4.96 14.95 2.95
N GLU A 41 4.53 14.74 1.70
CA GLU A 41 5.39 14.30 0.61
C GLU A 41 6.52 15.32 0.35
N LYS A 42 6.18 16.60 0.20
CA LYS A 42 7.15 17.70 0.01
C LYS A 42 8.16 17.77 1.15
N CYS A 43 7.69 17.67 2.39
CA CYS A 43 8.56 17.65 3.58
C CYS A 43 9.53 16.46 3.55
N SER A 44 9.03 15.27 3.27
CA SER A 44 9.82 14.04 3.30
C SER A 44 10.87 13.98 2.19
N GLN A 45 10.50 14.41 0.97
CA GLN A 45 11.41 14.51 -0.18
C GLN A 45 12.62 15.40 0.10
N ARG A 46 12.52 16.43 0.95
CA ARG A 46 13.68 17.26 1.33
C ARG A 46 14.75 16.46 2.04
N PHE A 47 14.37 15.57 2.94
CA PHE A 47 15.31 14.74 3.70
C PHE A 47 15.79 13.55 2.85
N LYS A 48 14.88 12.88 2.13
CA LYS A 48 15.22 11.73 1.28
C LYS A 48 16.23 12.10 0.19
N ARG A 49 16.11 13.28 -0.43
CA ARG A 49 17.08 13.78 -1.44
C ARG A 49 18.50 13.96 -0.91
N GLN A 50 18.66 14.18 0.39
CA GLN A 50 19.98 14.31 1.03
C GLN A 50 20.49 12.95 1.58
N GLY A 51 19.79 11.85 1.33
CA GLY A 51 20.14 10.53 1.85
C GLY A 51 20.01 10.42 3.37
N ILE A 52 19.25 11.31 4.01
CA ILE A 52 19.03 11.28 5.46
C ILE A 52 17.93 10.27 5.79
N ARG A 53 18.16 9.45 6.82
CA ARG A 53 17.19 8.48 7.33
C ARG A 53 15.97 9.20 7.91
N THR A 54 14.79 8.74 7.55
CA THR A 54 13.50 9.38 7.78
C THR A 54 12.56 8.51 8.60
N ALA A 55 11.75 9.14 9.45
CA ALA A 55 10.77 8.48 10.28
C ALA A 55 9.43 9.22 10.33
N ALA A 56 8.34 8.48 10.46
CA ALA A 56 7.00 9.02 10.66
C ALA A 56 6.17 8.15 11.61
N PHE A 57 5.11 8.74 12.16
CA PHE A 57 4.27 8.12 13.17
C PHE A 57 2.96 7.58 12.57
N ILE A 58 2.59 6.38 13.03
CA ILE A 58 1.24 5.83 12.95
C ILE A 58 0.62 5.81 14.36
N THR A 59 -0.69 5.58 14.43
CA THR A 59 -1.39 5.45 15.72
C THR A 59 -1.94 4.05 15.88
N SER A 60 -1.68 3.44 17.03
CA SER A 60 -2.41 2.28 17.52
C SER A 60 -3.88 2.65 17.73
N GLN A 61 -4.77 1.72 17.45
CA GLN A 61 -6.21 1.83 17.65
C GLN A 61 -6.64 1.41 19.06
N VAL A 62 -5.74 0.85 19.86
CA VAL A 62 -6.00 0.45 21.26
C VAL A 62 -5.15 1.21 22.29
N GLY A 63 -4.04 1.83 21.87
CA GLY A 63 -3.12 2.50 22.78
C GLY A 63 -3.70 3.82 23.32
N GLU A 64 -3.82 3.95 24.63
CA GLU A 64 -4.44 5.11 25.28
C GLU A 64 -3.44 6.16 25.80
N ILE A 65 -2.18 5.79 25.97
CA ILE A 65 -1.13 6.63 26.56
C ILE A 65 -0.52 7.52 25.46
N GLY A 66 -0.61 8.83 25.69
CA GLY A 66 0.04 9.87 24.90
C GLY A 66 0.77 10.89 25.80
N PRO A 67 1.47 11.87 25.20
CA PRO A 67 2.24 12.85 25.97
C PRO A 67 1.38 13.95 26.62
N ARG A 68 0.10 14.07 26.24
CA ARG A 68 -0.83 15.10 26.70
C ARG A 68 -2.18 14.49 27.06
N ASP A 69 -3.01 15.31 27.70
CA ASP A 69 -4.39 15.03 28.08
C ASP A 69 -5.32 14.79 26.87
N ILE A 70 -5.13 15.54 25.78
CA ILE A 70 -5.80 15.29 24.50
C ILE A 70 -5.01 14.24 23.70
N ASN A 71 -5.67 13.16 23.32
CA ASN A 71 -5.11 12.06 22.54
C ASN A 71 -6.17 11.43 21.62
N ASP A 72 -6.44 12.08 20.48
CA ASP A 72 -7.31 11.56 19.42
C ASP A 72 -6.53 10.62 18.47
N GLY A 73 -5.51 9.93 19.00
CA GLY A 73 -4.48 9.23 18.25
C GLY A 73 -3.28 10.11 17.89
N LEU A 74 -2.13 9.47 17.64
CA LEU A 74 -0.84 10.13 17.41
C LEU A 74 -0.23 9.85 16.01
N PRO A 75 -0.96 10.01 14.88
CA PRO A 75 -0.40 9.82 13.56
C PRO A 75 0.36 11.07 13.05
N THR A 76 1.22 10.89 12.04
CA THR A 76 1.80 11.99 11.25
C THR A 76 0.86 12.49 10.15
N LEU A 77 0.14 11.59 9.48
CA LEU A 77 -0.80 11.89 8.40
C LEU A 77 -2.24 11.82 8.91
N GLU A 78 -3.07 12.80 8.55
CA GLU A 78 -4.46 12.83 9.05
C GLU A 78 -5.29 11.66 8.53
N MET A 79 -5.06 11.28 7.26
CA MET A 79 -5.71 10.11 6.64
C MET A 79 -5.35 8.78 7.31
N HIS A 80 -4.39 8.74 8.24
CA HIS A 80 -3.99 7.53 8.97
C HIS A 80 -4.66 7.38 10.34
N ARG A 81 -5.34 8.40 10.84
CA ARG A 81 -5.83 8.44 12.23
C ARG A 81 -6.69 7.25 12.61
N HIS A 82 -7.58 6.87 11.71
CA HIS A 82 -8.55 5.79 11.92
C HIS A 82 -8.25 4.55 11.06
N LEU A 83 -7.06 4.50 10.44
CA LEU A 83 -6.65 3.33 9.67
C LEU A 83 -6.11 2.24 10.59
N PRO A 84 -6.30 0.95 10.23
CA PRO A 84 -5.54 -0.14 10.80
C PRO A 84 -4.03 0.14 10.76
N VAL A 85 -3.32 -0.18 11.83
CA VAL A 85 -1.87 0.12 11.97
C VAL A 85 -1.04 -0.46 10.83
N ASP A 86 -1.40 -1.64 10.35
CA ASP A 86 -0.71 -2.32 9.26
C ASP A 86 -0.89 -1.60 7.93
N VAL A 87 -2.09 -1.11 7.66
CA VAL A 87 -2.41 -0.33 6.45
C VAL A 87 -1.67 1.00 6.45
N ALA A 88 -1.68 1.72 7.59
CA ALA A 88 -0.96 2.98 7.73
C ALA A 88 0.56 2.79 7.54
N ALA A 89 1.13 1.74 8.13
CA ALA A 89 2.55 1.39 7.95
C ALA A 89 2.87 1.02 6.49
N LYS A 90 2.06 0.15 5.86
CA LYS A 90 2.20 -0.19 4.44
C LYS A 90 2.20 1.06 3.57
N HIS A 91 1.32 2.02 3.85
CA HIS A 91 1.25 3.27 3.10
C HIS A 91 2.53 4.10 3.26
N LEU A 92 3.06 4.26 4.47
CA LEU A 92 4.31 4.98 4.70
C LEU A 92 5.48 4.33 3.95
N PHE A 93 5.62 3.00 4.00
CA PHE A 93 6.67 2.30 3.25
C PHE A 93 6.47 2.40 1.74
N ALA A 94 5.23 2.32 1.24
CA ALA A 94 4.91 2.41 -0.18
C ALA A 94 5.26 3.78 -0.79
N THR A 95 5.35 4.84 0.03
CA THR A 95 5.83 6.15 -0.45
C THR A 95 7.30 6.16 -0.86
N ASP A 96 8.11 5.21 -0.38
CA ASP A 96 9.59 5.22 -0.45
C ASP A 96 10.24 6.47 0.19
N LEU A 97 9.48 7.25 0.95
CA LEU A 97 9.94 8.49 1.60
C LEU A 97 10.23 8.32 3.09
N ILE A 98 9.81 7.20 3.69
CA ILE A 98 9.94 6.89 5.12
C ILE A 98 10.68 5.57 5.31
N ASP A 99 11.75 5.60 6.10
CA ASP A 99 12.57 4.42 6.41
C ASP A 99 12.10 3.72 7.70
N ASP A 100 11.67 4.50 8.69
CA ASP A 100 11.22 4.00 9.99
C ASP A 100 9.77 4.41 10.29
N VAL A 101 8.94 3.43 10.66
CA VAL A 101 7.57 3.65 11.10
C VAL A 101 7.49 3.42 12.62
N ILE A 102 6.91 4.39 13.33
CA ILE A 102 6.87 4.40 14.80
C ILE A 102 5.40 4.49 15.26
N ILE A 103 4.99 3.71 16.25
CA ILE A 103 3.69 3.87 16.89
C ILE A 103 3.79 5.06 17.87
N GLY A 104 2.96 6.08 17.69
CA GLY A 104 3.04 7.31 18.48
C GLY A 104 2.49 7.17 19.91
N ASN A 105 1.44 6.36 20.08
CA ASN A 105 0.75 6.08 21.35
C ASN A 105 1.13 4.71 21.91
N ALA A 106 0.86 4.49 23.21
CA ALA A 106 1.18 3.24 23.90
C ALA A 106 0.02 2.74 24.79
N TYR A 107 -0.08 1.45 25.08
CA TYR A 107 0.62 0.35 24.40
C TYR A 107 -0.23 -0.13 23.23
N ALA A 108 0.40 -0.45 22.11
CA ALA A 108 -0.24 -1.23 21.06
C ALA A 108 -0.55 -2.64 21.56
N SER A 109 -1.58 -3.29 21.01
CA SER A 109 -1.87 -4.68 21.37
C SER A 109 -0.85 -5.64 20.75
N GLU A 110 -0.79 -6.87 21.26
CA GLU A 110 0.04 -7.93 20.66
C GLU A 110 -0.39 -8.20 19.21
N GLU A 111 -1.69 -8.15 18.91
CA GLU A 111 -2.22 -8.34 17.55
C GLU A 111 -1.73 -7.23 16.60
N GLU A 112 -1.72 -5.97 17.05
CA GLU A 112 -1.19 -4.85 16.27
C GLU A 112 0.32 -4.98 16.04
N LEU A 113 1.07 -5.37 17.07
CA LEU A 113 2.52 -5.58 16.99
C LEU A 113 2.87 -6.75 16.05
N GLU A 114 2.13 -7.86 16.13
CA GLU A 114 2.29 -9.01 15.24
C GLU A 114 1.96 -8.63 13.79
N ALA A 115 0.86 -7.91 13.56
CA ALA A 115 0.47 -7.43 12.24
C ALA A 115 1.57 -6.55 11.62
N LEU A 116 2.13 -5.61 12.38
CA LEU A 116 3.25 -4.77 11.95
C LEU A 116 4.55 -5.57 11.70
N GLY A 117 4.80 -6.60 12.52
CA GLY A 117 5.96 -7.48 12.40
C GLY A 117 5.96 -8.34 11.14
N LYS A 118 4.78 -8.66 10.60
CA LYS A 118 4.62 -9.48 9.38
C LYS A 118 4.72 -8.68 8.07
N ILE A 119 4.75 -7.35 8.12
CA ILE A 119 4.79 -6.52 6.93
C ILE A 119 6.12 -6.70 6.18
N ASP A 120 6.02 -6.99 4.88
CA ASP A 120 7.14 -6.80 3.96
C ASP A 120 7.32 -5.30 3.72
N ARG A 121 8.41 -4.74 4.26
CA ARG A 121 8.70 -3.29 4.18
C ARG A 121 9.21 -2.85 2.81
N TYR A 122 9.62 -3.80 1.96
CA TYR A 122 10.31 -3.53 0.71
C TYR A 122 9.44 -3.77 -0.52
N GLN A 123 8.20 -4.23 -0.32
CA GLN A 123 7.25 -4.48 -1.39
C GLN A 123 5.81 -4.45 -0.89
N THR A 124 4.90 -3.87 -1.67
CA THR A 124 3.47 -3.89 -1.35
C THR A 124 2.90 -5.31 -1.40
N VAL A 125 2.21 -5.69 -0.33
CA VAL A 125 1.46 -6.95 -0.22
C VAL A 125 0.01 -6.63 0.16
N PHE A 126 -0.90 -6.93 -0.76
CA PHE A 126 -2.32 -6.69 -0.59
C PHE A 126 -3.01 -7.86 0.13
N ALA A 127 -3.87 -7.58 1.10
CA ALA A 127 -4.83 -8.55 1.60
C ALA A 127 -6.01 -8.66 0.62
N ILE A 128 -6.34 -9.88 0.21
CA ILE A 128 -7.46 -10.16 -0.71
C ILE A 128 -8.54 -10.99 -0.02
N GLU A 129 -9.78 -10.62 -0.26
CA GLU A 129 -10.97 -11.42 0.07
C GLU A 129 -11.48 -12.07 -1.22
N PHE A 130 -11.38 -13.40 -1.30
CA PHE A 130 -11.79 -14.16 -2.48
C PHE A 130 -13.31 -14.25 -2.61
N VAL A 131 -13.80 -14.31 -3.86
CA VAL A 131 -15.19 -14.69 -4.11
C VAL A 131 -15.39 -16.20 -3.84
N PRO A 132 -16.59 -16.65 -3.44
CA PRO A 132 -16.86 -18.07 -3.18
C PRO A 132 -16.53 -19.01 -4.34
N GLU A 133 -16.67 -18.52 -5.57
CA GLU A 133 -16.51 -19.24 -6.83
C GLU A 133 -15.04 -19.34 -7.29
N VAL A 134 -14.10 -18.69 -6.58
CA VAL A 134 -12.69 -18.72 -6.97
C VAL A 134 -12.20 -20.15 -7.10
N ASN A 135 -11.54 -20.45 -8.21
CA ASN A 135 -11.02 -21.78 -8.45
C ASN A 135 -9.54 -21.92 -8.08
N GLU A 136 -9.03 -23.15 -8.11
CA GLU A 136 -7.66 -23.45 -7.69
C GLU A 136 -6.61 -22.72 -8.54
N VAL A 137 -6.77 -22.66 -9.88
CA VAL A 137 -5.77 -21.97 -10.72
C VAL A 137 -5.74 -20.48 -10.42
N GLU A 138 -6.89 -19.86 -10.14
CA GLU A 138 -6.97 -18.46 -9.77
C GLU A 138 -6.31 -18.18 -8.43
N ARG A 139 -6.59 -19.00 -7.40
CA ARG A 139 -5.90 -18.91 -6.10
C ARG A 139 -4.39 -19.03 -6.25
N GLN A 140 -3.93 -19.98 -7.07
CA GLN A 140 -2.50 -20.18 -7.35
C GLN A 140 -1.89 -18.95 -8.05
N ILE A 141 -2.56 -18.40 -9.06
CA ILE A 141 -2.11 -17.19 -9.75
C ILE A 141 -2.00 -16.02 -8.76
N VAL A 142 -2.99 -15.83 -7.89
CA VAL A 142 -3.04 -14.70 -6.94
C VAL A 142 -2.00 -14.83 -5.82
N LEU A 143 -1.89 -16.00 -5.17
CA LEU A 143 -1.12 -16.15 -3.93
C LEU A 143 0.34 -16.56 -4.15
N ASN A 144 0.63 -17.30 -5.24
CA ASN A 144 1.94 -17.95 -5.40
C ASN A 144 2.86 -17.25 -6.40
N GLU A 145 2.40 -16.18 -7.04
CA GLU A 145 3.17 -15.45 -8.04
C GLU A 145 3.77 -14.15 -7.50
N GLN A 146 4.96 -13.83 -7.98
CA GLN A 146 5.49 -12.46 -7.89
C GLN A 146 4.88 -11.64 -9.02
N HIS A 147 3.93 -10.76 -8.70
CA HIS A 147 3.35 -9.88 -9.70
C HIS A 147 4.24 -8.67 -9.98
N VAL A 148 4.17 -8.19 -11.21
CA VAL A 148 4.84 -6.99 -11.66
C VAL A 148 3.86 -6.20 -12.52
N ARG A 149 3.62 -4.94 -12.19
CA ARG A 149 2.84 -4.06 -13.08
C ARG A 149 3.64 -3.83 -14.34
N ARG A 150 3.10 -4.26 -15.48
CA ARG A 150 3.73 -4.02 -16.78
C ARG A 150 3.92 -2.50 -17.02
N GLY A 151 5.07 -2.11 -17.57
CA GLY A 151 5.49 -0.71 -17.61
C GLY A 151 4.73 0.22 -18.57
N ASP A 152 4.15 -0.32 -19.64
CA ASP A 152 3.20 0.37 -20.52
C ASP A 152 1.81 0.36 -19.88
N ILE A 153 1.64 1.27 -18.92
CA ILE A 153 0.44 1.34 -18.07
C ILE A 153 -0.82 1.76 -18.82
N THR A 154 -1.96 1.38 -18.26
CA THR A 154 -3.28 1.89 -18.62
C THR A 154 -3.92 2.54 -17.39
N ASN A 155 -4.93 3.40 -17.62
CA ASN A 155 -5.69 4.03 -16.53
C ASN A 155 -6.63 3.04 -15.85
N GLN A 156 -7.17 2.08 -16.60
CA GLN A 156 -8.24 1.22 -16.13
C GLN A 156 -7.78 0.05 -15.24
N VAL A 157 -6.55 -0.45 -15.41
CA VAL A 157 -6.07 -1.65 -14.70
C VAL A 157 -4.56 -1.66 -14.44
N ILE A 158 -4.15 -2.27 -13.33
CA ILE A 158 -2.80 -2.80 -13.11
C ILE A 158 -2.75 -4.18 -13.78
N ARG A 159 -1.75 -4.43 -14.64
CA ARG A 159 -1.66 -5.67 -15.41
C ARG A 159 -0.44 -6.49 -15.00
N SER A 160 -0.68 -7.72 -14.56
CA SER A 160 0.36 -8.72 -14.30
C SER A 160 0.42 -9.68 -15.49
N THR A 161 1.32 -9.42 -16.44
CA THR A 161 1.26 -10.10 -17.75
C THR A 161 2.12 -11.35 -17.88
N GLU A 162 3.04 -11.60 -16.94
CA GLU A 162 3.90 -12.79 -17.00
C GLU A 162 3.17 -14.06 -16.55
N VAL A 163 2.22 -13.94 -15.62
CA VAL A 163 1.45 -15.09 -15.10
C VAL A 163 0.71 -15.83 -16.21
N ARG A 164 0.14 -15.12 -17.19
CA ARG A 164 -0.58 -15.74 -18.31
C ARG A 164 0.31 -16.67 -19.15
N LYS A 165 1.63 -16.45 -19.19
CA LYS A 165 2.56 -17.35 -19.92
C LYS A 165 2.73 -18.67 -19.18
N LYS A 166 2.79 -18.61 -17.85
CA LYS A 166 2.94 -19.77 -16.96
C LYS A 166 1.67 -20.64 -16.97
N TYR A 167 0.51 -20.00 -16.94
CA TYR A 167 -0.79 -20.67 -16.84
C TYR A 167 -1.54 -20.83 -18.18
N LYS A 168 -0.91 -20.53 -19.33
CA LYS A 168 -1.58 -20.54 -20.66
C LYS A 168 -2.32 -21.84 -21.02
N ASN A 169 -1.84 -22.98 -20.51
CA ASN A 169 -2.37 -24.32 -20.81
C ASN A 169 -3.31 -24.84 -19.71
N VAL A 170 -3.59 -24.03 -18.68
CA VAL A 170 -4.52 -24.38 -17.62
C VAL A 170 -5.86 -23.75 -17.95
N ASP A 171 -6.94 -24.51 -17.83
CA ASP A 171 -8.29 -24.02 -18.08
C ASP A 171 -8.74 -23.11 -16.94
N ASN A 172 -9.45 -22.05 -17.30
CA ASN A 172 -10.07 -21.15 -16.35
C ASN A 172 -11.50 -20.85 -16.81
N PRO A 173 -12.49 -21.68 -16.42
CA PRO A 173 -13.86 -21.56 -16.90
C PRO A 173 -14.50 -20.26 -16.42
N VAL A 174 -15.51 -19.79 -17.14
CA VAL A 174 -16.20 -18.53 -16.82
C VAL A 174 -16.98 -18.64 -15.50
N HIS A 175 -16.80 -17.67 -14.62
CA HIS A 175 -17.68 -17.37 -13.49
C HIS A 175 -17.55 -15.88 -13.13
N ASP A 176 -18.55 -15.29 -12.47
CA ASP A 176 -18.46 -13.92 -11.95
C ASP A 176 -18.00 -12.86 -12.97
N ALA A 177 -18.49 -13.01 -14.20
CA ALA A 177 -18.06 -12.23 -15.38
C ALA A 177 -19.13 -11.26 -15.91
N SER A 178 -20.31 -11.20 -15.28
CA SER A 178 -21.48 -10.50 -15.82
C SER A 178 -21.78 -9.14 -15.18
N PHE A 179 -20.99 -8.70 -14.22
CA PHE A 179 -21.19 -7.43 -13.51
C PHE A 179 -20.08 -6.42 -13.82
N GLU A 180 -20.31 -5.17 -13.41
CA GLU A 180 -19.30 -4.12 -13.47
C GLU A 180 -18.28 -4.31 -12.35
N PHE A 181 -17.03 -4.50 -12.72
CA PHE A 181 -15.92 -4.55 -11.78
C PHE A 181 -15.68 -3.18 -11.19
N GLN A 182 -15.34 -3.14 -9.90
CA GLN A 182 -15.10 -1.92 -9.14
C GLN A 182 -13.62 -1.76 -8.81
N VAL A 183 -13.21 -0.56 -8.40
CA VAL A 183 -11.82 -0.28 -7.99
C VAL A 183 -11.40 -1.24 -6.87
N GLY A 184 -10.24 -1.88 -7.04
CA GLY A 184 -9.74 -2.88 -6.08
C GLY A 184 -10.18 -4.31 -6.37
N ASP A 185 -11.10 -4.54 -7.31
CA ASP A 185 -11.40 -5.89 -7.79
C ASP A 185 -10.15 -6.50 -8.42
N VAL A 186 -9.88 -7.75 -8.07
CA VAL A 186 -8.89 -8.58 -8.73
C VAL A 186 -9.63 -9.47 -9.72
N VAL A 187 -9.21 -9.43 -10.98
CA VAL A 187 -9.85 -10.16 -12.08
C VAL A 187 -8.82 -10.95 -12.88
N ILE A 188 -9.23 -12.09 -13.42
CA ILE A 188 -8.38 -12.96 -14.23
C ILE A 188 -9.07 -13.26 -15.56
N GLY A 189 -8.34 -13.18 -16.68
CA GLY A 189 -8.87 -13.57 -17.98
C GLY A 189 -9.27 -15.05 -18.01
N ASN A 190 -10.50 -15.36 -18.37
CA ASN A 190 -11.02 -16.73 -18.44
C ASN A 190 -10.77 -17.36 -19.83
N ASP A 191 -11.31 -18.56 -20.04
CA ASP A 191 -11.12 -19.33 -21.28
C ASP A 191 -11.59 -18.62 -22.55
N GLN A 192 -12.47 -17.63 -22.43
CA GLN A 192 -12.94 -16.83 -23.57
C GLN A 192 -11.98 -15.70 -23.97
N PHE A 193 -10.94 -15.42 -23.17
CA PHE A 193 -10.01 -14.30 -23.41
C PHE A 193 -8.79 -14.68 -24.27
N GLY A 194 -8.78 -15.85 -24.93
CA GLY A 194 -7.76 -16.23 -25.91
C GLY A 194 -6.33 -15.99 -25.42
N LYS A 195 -5.57 -15.09 -26.06
CA LYS A 195 -4.17 -14.76 -25.69
C LYS A 195 -4.00 -14.12 -24.31
N TYR A 196 -5.08 -13.63 -23.69
CA TYR A 196 -5.07 -13.02 -22.37
C TYR A 196 -5.68 -13.93 -21.29
N LYS A 197 -6.02 -15.18 -21.64
CA LYS A 197 -6.37 -16.20 -20.66
C LYS A 197 -5.31 -16.26 -19.55
N ASN A 198 -5.75 -16.25 -18.30
CA ASN A 198 -4.96 -16.27 -17.08
C ASN A 198 -4.06 -15.03 -16.87
N GLU A 199 -4.35 -13.90 -17.52
CA GLU A 199 -3.76 -12.60 -17.16
C GLU A 199 -4.49 -12.06 -15.91
N LEU A 200 -3.75 -11.82 -14.82
CA LEU A 200 -4.28 -11.17 -13.63
C LEU A 200 -4.24 -9.65 -13.80
N GLN A 201 -5.32 -9.00 -13.39
CA GLN A 201 -5.47 -7.56 -13.37
C GLN A 201 -6.07 -7.08 -12.04
N VAL A 202 -5.68 -5.89 -11.61
CA VAL A 202 -6.35 -5.16 -10.51
C VAL A 202 -7.04 -3.95 -11.12
N VAL A 203 -8.31 -3.76 -10.80
CA VAL A 203 -9.15 -2.71 -11.38
C VAL A 203 -8.86 -1.36 -10.73
N LEU A 204 -8.67 -0.33 -11.57
CA LEU A 204 -8.43 1.06 -11.18
C LEU A 204 -9.56 2.00 -11.61
N GLU A 205 -10.30 1.65 -12.66
CA GLU A 205 -11.52 2.35 -13.09
C GLU A 205 -12.63 1.32 -13.33
N PRO A 206 -13.88 1.58 -12.88
CA PRO A 206 -14.97 0.64 -13.08
C PRO A 206 -15.23 0.30 -14.55
N HIS A 207 -15.48 -0.98 -14.85
CA HIS A 207 -15.78 -1.46 -16.20
C HIS A 207 -16.33 -2.89 -16.20
N SER A 208 -16.89 -3.34 -17.33
CA SER A 208 -17.33 -4.73 -17.53
C SER A 208 -16.55 -5.40 -18.67
N ASP A 209 -16.23 -6.69 -18.50
CA ASP A 209 -15.69 -7.53 -19.57
C ASP A 209 -16.01 -9.01 -19.28
N SER A 210 -16.91 -9.62 -20.04
CA SER A 210 -17.39 -11.00 -19.81
C SER A 210 -16.32 -12.08 -20.01
N ARG A 211 -15.16 -11.70 -20.53
CA ARG A 211 -14.02 -12.61 -20.70
C ARG A 211 -13.12 -12.64 -19.46
N LYS A 212 -13.44 -11.90 -18.40
CA LYS A 212 -12.71 -11.90 -17.12
C LYS A 212 -13.60 -12.44 -16.02
N ASN A 213 -13.05 -13.26 -15.14
CA ASN A 213 -13.67 -13.63 -13.88
C ASN A 213 -13.21 -12.67 -12.80
N LYS A 214 -14.11 -12.21 -11.93
CA LYS A 214 -13.69 -11.62 -10.64
C LYS A 214 -13.25 -12.75 -9.72
N VAL A 215 -12.06 -12.62 -9.14
CA VAL A 215 -11.49 -13.62 -8.23
C VAL A 215 -11.57 -13.17 -6.78
N GLY A 216 -11.57 -11.87 -6.54
CA GLY A 216 -11.67 -11.31 -5.19
C GLY A 216 -11.62 -9.80 -5.20
N THR A 217 -11.58 -9.22 -4.01
CA THR A 217 -11.47 -7.77 -3.80
C THR A 217 -10.34 -7.51 -2.82
N ILE A 218 -9.51 -6.51 -3.12
CA ILE A 218 -8.52 -6.01 -2.16
C ILE A 218 -9.27 -5.43 -0.95
N ARG A 219 -8.74 -5.67 0.25
CA ARG A 219 -9.23 -5.06 1.49
C ARG A 219 -9.45 -3.56 1.30
N GLU A 220 -10.62 -3.05 1.67
CA GLU A 220 -11.06 -1.68 1.36
C GLU A 220 -10.08 -0.61 1.86
N GLU A 221 -9.55 -0.79 3.06
CA GLU A 221 -8.59 0.14 3.66
C GLU A 221 -7.26 0.18 2.89
N GLU A 222 -6.90 -0.90 2.17
CA GLU A 222 -5.66 -1.00 1.39
C GLU A 222 -5.76 -0.42 -0.03
N LEU A 223 -6.94 0.04 -0.45
CA LEU A 223 -7.09 0.72 -1.75
C LEU A 223 -6.23 1.99 -1.84
N ILE A 224 -5.91 2.60 -0.69
CA ILE A 224 -4.95 3.71 -0.56
C ILE A 224 -3.55 3.36 -1.14
N LEU A 225 -3.21 2.08 -1.25
CA LEU A 225 -1.90 1.63 -1.76
C LEU A 225 -1.86 1.51 -3.29
N LEU A 226 -3.02 1.47 -3.98
CA LEU A 226 -3.08 1.31 -5.44
C LEU A 226 -2.29 2.37 -6.23
N PRO A 227 -2.32 3.67 -5.85
CA PRO A 227 -1.53 4.70 -6.54
C PRO A 227 -0.02 4.46 -6.52
N PHE A 228 0.49 3.68 -5.56
CA PHE A 228 1.92 3.38 -5.37
C PHE A 228 2.40 2.16 -6.15
N ILE A 229 1.49 1.44 -6.83
CA ILE A 229 1.88 0.39 -7.78
C ILE A 229 2.25 1.04 -9.12
N HIS A 230 3.41 1.68 -9.17
CA HIS A 230 3.98 2.34 -10.34
C HIS A 230 4.33 1.35 -11.49
N PRO A 231 4.65 1.86 -12.71
CA PRO A 231 5.24 1.04 -13.77
C PRO A 231 6.42 0.22 -13.24
N TRP A 232 6.41 -1.09 -13.48
CA TRP A 232 7.43 -2.06 -13.00
C TRP A 232 7.44 -2.34 -11.49
N SER A 233 6.52 -1.76 -10.71
CA SER A 233 6.37 -2.11 -9.30
C SER A 233 6.05 -3.60 -9.13
N LYS A 234 6.72 -4.20 -8.16
CA LYS A 234 6.44 -5.55 -7.68
C LYS A 234 5.37 -5.50 -6.61
N PHE A 235 4.46 -6.46 -6.61
CA PHE A 235 3.46 -6.62 -5.55
C PHE A 235 3.06 -8.09 -5.40
N LYS A 236 2.46 -8.41 -4.26
CA LYS A 236 1.93 -9.74 -3.93
C LYS A 236 0.55 -9.63 -3.29
N PHE A 237 -0.10 -10.77 -3.13
CA PHE A 237 -1.31 -10.91 -2.34
C PHE A 237 -1.11 -11.89 -1.19
N ILE A 238 -1.86 -11.70 -0.12
CA ILE A 238 -2.10 -12.66 0.96
C ILE A 238 -3.60 -12.78 1.19
N GLU A 239 -4.04 -13.96 1.60
CA GLU A 239 -5.44 -14.13 2.01
C GLU A 239 -5.69 -13.38 3.33
N LYS A 240 -6.84 -12.70 3.40
CA LYS A 240 -7.31 -11.96 4.58
C LYS A 240 -7.63 -12.89 5.75
#